data_AF-A0A9W9KF59-F1
#
_entry.id   AF-A0A9W9KF59-F1
#
_cell.length_a   1.000
_cell.length_b   1.000
_cell.length_c   1.000
_cell.angle_alpha   90.00
_cell.angle_beta   90.00
_cell.angle_gamma   90.00
#
_symmetry.space_group_name_H-M   'P 1'
#
loop_
_entity.id
_entity.type
_entity.pdbx_description
1 polymer ?
#
loop_
_entity_poly.entity_id
_entity_poly.type
_entity_poly.pdbx_seq_one_letter_code
_entity_poly.pdbx_strand_id
1 'polypeptide(L)'
;MNVPDENWLLIIEVLVDDERLRVQDLLGIRLVNKLFSDEIMSRLMVSRRIEEHIFDSQIHYRHNKWRQYPPDIMRRYLHHMFKCYPQPISIWSILMRQILPDDVSQYMKEKEKVIADKLIDAWMYGSGLSYNMLTPRKSIDSEYARTIGRSCETCGKFPGSCYLRNDHCGNGSSCLEAGLLASAVIRGDAVALKRLIYIGLDLGMYCERLGLTPIFVAFKRGNEAILETFIGTEQYNDGVCPWGGSSKLRILLGILAHRGCKVGLEMWMDYNISEIWDLSPDRIFRCFDIAFRRAATAGKVDILEYIEELCNIKLDPEQILDILYEVIPTGNVNTARLWDGLENP
;
A
#
# COMPACT_ATOMS: atom_id res chain seq x y z
N MET A 1 -31.06 -24.26 20.69
CA MET A 1 -32.31 -23.49 20.80
C MET A 1 -32.52 -22.80 19.47
N ASN A 2 -33.39 -23.34 18.60
CA ASN A 2 -33.67 -22.74 17.28
C ASN A 2 -34.67 -21.61 17.49
N VAL A 3 -34.15 -20.40 17.68
CA VAL A 3 -34.98 -19.20 17.58
C VAL A 3 -35.31 -19.03 16.08
N PRO A 4 -36.59 -18.80 15.72
CA PRO A 4 -37.00 -18.63 14.33
C PRO A 4 -36.20 -17.52 13.64
N ASP A 5 -35.74 -17.78 12.42
CA ASP A 5 -34.84 -16.90 11.66
C ASP A 5 -35.36 -15.45 11.55
N GLU A 6 -36.68 -15.25 11.51
CA GLU A 6 -37.33 -13.94 11.39
C GLU A 6 -37.12 -13.03 12.62
N ASN A 7 -37.13 -13.58 13.84
CA ASN A 7 -36.96 -12.78 15.05
C ASN A 7 -35.52 -12.25 15.17
N TRP A 8 -34.54 -12.99 14.66
CA TRP A 8 -33.15 -12.53 14.65
C TRP A 8 -32.91 -11.41 13.65
N LEU A 9 -33.51 -11.48 12.46
CA LEU A 9 -33.41 -10.42 11.46
C LEU A 9 -33.93 -9.09 12.01
N LEU A 10 -35.04 -9.12 12.75
CA LEU A 10 -35.62 -7.94 13.39
C LEU A 10 -34.72 -7.38 14.51
N ILE A 11 -34.08 -8.26 15.30
CA ILE A 11 -33.10 -7.82 16.30
C ILE A 11 -31.91 -7.15 15.63
N ILE A 12 -31.37 -7.74 14.57
CA ILE A 12 -30.21 -7.16 13.88
C ILE A 12 -30.57 -5.84 13.19
N GLU A 13 -31.77 -5.72 12.64
CA GLU A 13 -32.31 -4.46 12.13
C GLU A 13 -32.30 -3.37 13.19
N VAL A 14 -32.93 -3.64 14.33
CA VAL A 14 -32.98 -2.70 15.46
C VAL A 14 -31.57 -2.36 15.94
N LEU A 15 -30.64 -3.33 16.01
CA LEU A 15 -29.27 -3.09 16.43
C LEU A 15 -28.51 -2.18 15.44
N VAL A 16 -28.62 -2.45 14.13
CA VAL A 16 -27.92 -1.68 13.10
C VAL A 16 -28.47 -0.26 13.00
N ASP A 17 -29.76 -0.05 13.27
CA ASP A 17 -30.40 1.26 13.23
C ASP A 17 -30.34 2.02 14.57
N ASP A 18 -29.97 1.36 15.67
CA ASP A 18 -29.83 2.01 16.97
C ASP A 18 -28.59 2.93 17.00
N GLU A 19 -28.84 4.24 16.92
CA GLU A 19 -27.82 5.30 16.96
C GLU A 19 -26.96 5.26 18.24
N ARG A 20 -27.45 4.64 19.32
CA ARG A 20 -26.70 4.52 20.59
C ARG A 20 -25.55 3.51 20.51
N LEU A 21 -25.62 2.54 19.60
CA LEU A 21 -24.56 1.55 19.40
C LEU A 21 -23.50 2.09 18.45
N ARG A 22 -22.22 2.11 18.80
CA ARG A 22 -21.21 2.60 17.84
C ARG A 22 -20.99 1.58 16.73
N VAL A 23 -20.56 2.03 15.56
CA VAL A 23 -20.18 1.13 14.45
C VAL A 23 -19.14 0.10 14.89
N GLN A 24 -18.19 0.47 15.75
CA GLN A 24 -17.22 -0.49 16.31
C GLN A 24 -17.87 -1.58 17.16
N ASP A 25 -18.93 -1.25 17.89
CA ASP A 25 -19.64 -2.22 18.74
C ASP A 25 -20.40 -3.22 17.83
N LEU A 26 -21.02 -2.75 16.75
CA LEU A 26 -21.62 -3.60 15.72
C LEU A 26 -20.60 -4.53 15.06
N LEU A 27 -19.41 -4.01 14.75
CA LEU A 27 -18.30 -4.82 14.23
C LEU A 27 -17.74 -5.81 15.25
N GLY A 28 -17.90 -5.56 16.55
CA GLY A 28 -17.58 -6.53 17.60
C GLY A 28 -18.60 -7.65 17.64
N ILE A 29 -19.90 -7.32 17.59
CA ILE A 29 -21.01 -8.29 17.62
C ILE A 29 -20.94 -9.27 16.45
N ARG A 30 -20.44 -8.85 15.28
CA ARG A 30 -20.21 -9.74 14.12
C ARG A 30 -19.38 -10.99 14.46
N LEU A 31 -18.53 -10.93 15.48
CA LEU A 31 -17.63 -12.02 15.87
C LEU A 31 -18.35 -13.14 16.64
N VAL A 32 -19.61 -12.94 17.03
CA VAL A 32 -20.41 -13.92 17.77
C VAL A 32 -20.61 -15.20 16.96
N ASN A 33 -21.00 -15.09 15.68
CA ASN A 33 -21.03 -16.21 14.74
C ASN A 33 -21.11 -15.71 13.28
N LYS A 34 -20.96 -16.63 12.33
CA LYS A 34 -20.97 -16.32 10.89
C LYS A 34 -22.30 -15.73 10.40
N LEU A 35 -23.45 -16.21 10.88
CA LEU A 35 -24.77 -15.71 10.48
C LEU A 35 -24.94 -14.24 10.88
N PHE A 36 -24.61 -13.91 12.14
CA PHE A 36 -24.58 -12.54 12.65
C PHE A 36 -23.62 -11.68 11.85
N SER A 37 -22.44 -12.21 11.53
CA SER A 37 -21.49 -11.49 10.69
C SER A 37 -22.08 -11.15 9.33
N ASP A 38 -22.68 -12.10 8.62
CA ASP A 38 -23.15 -11.83 7.27
C ASP A 38 -24.36 -10.86 7.27
N GLU A 39 -25.27 -10.98 8.24
CA GLU A 39 -26.45 -10.11 8.34
C GLU A 39 -26.12 -8.69 8.81
N ILE A 40 -25.31 -8.55 9.89
CA ILE A 40 -24.83 -7.24 10.35
C ILE A 40 -24.09 -6.54 9.22
N MET A 41 -23.20 -7.26 8.52
CA MET A 41 -22.46 -6.67 7.42
C MET A 41 -23.38 -6.28 6.26
N SER A 42 -24.35 -7.12 5.87
CA SER A 42 -25.31 -6.80 4.80
C SER A 42 -26.04 -5.48 5.08
N ARG A 43 -26.54 -5.31 6.31
CA ARG A 43 -27.29 -4.12 6.72
C ARG A 43 -26.39 -2.90 6.96
N LEU A 44 -25.23 -3.08 7.58
CA LEU A 44 -24.29 -1.99 7.82
C LEU A 44 -23.76 -1.41 6.50
N MET A 45 -23.61 -2.22 5.46
CA MET A 45 -23.12 -1.78 4.14
C MET A 45 -24.09 -0.85 3.43
N VAL A 46 -25.40 -1.02 3.62
CA VAL A 46 -26.44 -0.13 3.08
C VAL A 46 -26.78 1.05 4.00
N SER A 47 -26.29 1.00 5.24
CA SER A 47 -26.56 2.02 6.26
C SER A 47 -25.62 3.22 6.09
N ARG A 48 -26.18 4.44 6.18
CA ARG A 48 -25.39 5.69 6.20
C ARG A 48 -24.42 5.77 7.37
N ARG A 49 -24.64 4.98 8.42
CA ARG A 49 -23.82 5.00 9.64
C ARG A 49 -22.38 4.62 9.39
N ILE A 50 -22.12 3.72 8.43
CA ILE A 50 -20.75 3.34 8.07
C ILE A 50 -20.06 4.53 7.38
N GLU A 51 -20.76 5.22 6.48
CA GLU A 51 -20.26 6.41 5.80
C GLU A 51 -20.02 7.55 6.79
N GLU A 52 -20.97 7.83 7.68
CA GLU A 52 -20.84 8.86 8.72
C GLU A 52 -19.68 8.56 9.68
N HIS A 53 -19.43 7.29 9.99
CA HIS A 53 -18.33 6.91 10.86
C HIS A 53 -16.96 7.00 10.17
N ILE A 54 -16.89 6.53 8.91
CA ILE A 54 -15.66 6.54 8.11
C ILE A 54 -15.31 7.97 7.70
N PHE A 55 -16.32 8.77 7.32
CA PHE A 55 -16.19 10.10 6.73
C PHE A 55 -16.62 11.23 7.67
N ASP A 56 -16.70 10.98 8.99
CA ASP A 56 -17.05 11.97 9.99
C ASP A 56 -16.29 13.29 9.75
N SER A 57 -17.04 14.26 9.24
CA SER A 57 -16.57 15.52 8.66
C SER A 57 -15.78 16.41 9.63
N GLN A 58 -15.80 16.10 10.93
CA GLN A 58 -15.17 16.92 11.96
C GLN A 58 -13.73 16.53 12.28
N ILE A 59 -13.27 15.33 11.89
CA ILE A 59 -11.92 14.86 12.21
C ILE A 59 -11.02 15.07 10.99
N HIS A 60 -10.28 16.17 11.01
CA HIS A 60 -9.24 16.49 10.04
C HIS A 60 -8.40 15.26 9.64
N TYR A 61 -8.14 15.16 8.33
CA TYR A 61 -7.18 14.40 7.48
C TYR A 61 -6.10 13.48 8.09
N ARG A 62 -5.81 13.54 9.38
CA ARG A 62 -4.69 12.85 10.06
C ARG A 62 -5.08 11.50 10.69
N HIS A 63 -6.37 11.24 10.93
CA HIS A 63 -6.81 9.99 11.56
C HIS A 63 -7.71 9.19 10.63
N ASN A 64 -7.09 8.52 9.66
CA ASN A 64 -7.81 7.63 8.75
C ASN A 64 -8.34 6.41 9.51
N LYS A 65 -9.55 6.51 10.09
CA LYS A 65 -10.25 5.42 10.77
C LYS A 65 -10.42 4.20 9.86
N TRP A 66 -10.46 4.40 8.54
CA TRP A 66 -10.53 3.31 7.56
C TRP A 66 -9.43 2.27 7.74
N ARG A 67 -8.18 2.69 8.02
CA ARG A 67 -7.06 1.76 8.23
C ARG A 67 -7.17 0.93 9.52
N GLN A 68 -8.11 1.30 10.41
CA GLN A 68 -8.40 0.55 11.63
C GLN A 68 -9.39 -0.59 11.38
N TYR A 69 -10.07 -0.59 10.23
CA TYR A 69 -10.99 -1.65 9.86
C TYR A 69 -10.23 -2.90 9.41
N PRO A 70 -10.74 -4.09 9.74
CA PRO A 70 -10.24 -5.34 9.19
C PRO A 70 -10.28 -5.39 7.64
N PRO A 71 -9.24 -5.96 6.98
CA PRO A 71 -9.15 -6.08 5.52
C PRO A 71 -10.38 -6.67 4.81
N ASP A 72 -11.02 -7.66 5.42
CA ASP A 72 -12.22 -8.32 4.91
C ASP A 72 -13.42 -7.36 4.85
N ILE A 73 -13.58 -6.52 5.87
CA ILE A 73 -14.65 -5.51 5.91
C ILE A 73 -14.43 -4.45 4.84
N MET A 74 -13.20 -3.94 4.74
CA MET A 74 -12.84 -2.94 3.73
C MET A 74 -13.12 -3.46 2.31
N ARG A 75 -12.75 -4.71 2.03
CA ARG A 75 -13.02 -5.36 0.74
C ARG A 75 -14.52 -5.50 0.47
N ARG A 76 -15.30 -5.99 1.44
CA ARG A 76 -16.77 -6.12 1.30
C ARG A 76 -17.42 -4.77 0.98
N TYR A 77 -16.98 -3.70 1.63
CA TYR A 77 -17.49 -2.35 1.40
C TYR A 77 -17.16 -1.82 0.01
N LEU A 78 -15.92 -1.98 -0.47
CA LEU A 78 -15.56 -1.53 -1.83
C LEU A 78 -16.34 -2.27 -2.92
N HIS A 79 -16.59 -3.57 -2.72
CA HIS A 79 -17.48 -4.34 -3.59
C HIS A 79 -18.92 -3.84 -3.52
N HIS A 80 -19.43 -3.53 -2.33
CA HIS A 80 -20.76 -2.97 -2.15
C HIS A 80 -20.91 -1.60 -2.84
N MET A 81 -19.96 -0.69 -2.61
CA MET A 81 -19.92 0.64 -3.23
C MET A 81 -19.96 0.59 -4.76
N PHE A 82 -19.34 -0.43 -5.34
CA PHE A 82 -19.37 -0.62 -6.78
C PHE A 82 -20.71 -1.17 -7.29
N LYS A 83 -21.32 -2.13 -6.58
CA LYS A 83 -22.57 -2.78 -7.01
C LYS A 83 -23.83 -1.95 -6.78
N CYS A 84 -23.91 -1.23 -5.66
CA CYS A 84 -25.17 -0.66 -5.17
C CYS A 84 -25.36 0.82 -5.49
N TYR A 85 -24.37 1.48 -6.09
CA TYR A 85 -24.43 2.91 -6.41
C TYR A 85 -24.51 3.13 -7.94
N PRO A 86 -25.73 3.13 -8.52
CA PRO A 86 -25.96 3.32 -9.95
C PRO A 86 -25.72 4.75 -10.43
N GLN A 87 -25.36 5.69 -9.55
CA GLN A 87 -24.76 6.99 -9.92
C GLN A 87 -23.36 7.10 -9.31
N PRO A 88 -22.37 7.73 -9.99
CA PRO A 88 -21.04 7.91 -9.44
C PRO A 88 -21.06 8.86 -8.24
N ILE A 89 -21.15 8.30 -7.04
CA ILE A 89 -21.13 9.08 -5.79
C ILE A 89 -19.68 9.33 -5.38
N SER A 90 -18.78 8.34 -5.54
CA SER A 90 -17.38 8.39 -5.09
C SER A 90 -16.36 8.25 -6.24
N ILE A 91 -15.11 8.66 -6.03
CA ILE A 91 -14.04 8.44 -7.03
C ILE A 91 -13.85 6.94 -7.33
N TRP A 92 -14.05 6.06 -6.35
CA TRP A 92 -14.02 4.60 -6.53
C TRP A 92 -15.08 4.16 -7.54
N SER A 93 -16.33 4.58 -7.37
CA SER A 93 -17.39 4.24 -8.32
C SER A 93 -17.13 4.82 -9.73
N ILE A 94 -16.52 6.01 -9.82
CA ILE A 94 -16.10 6.61 -11.09
C ILE A 94 -15.02 5.76 -11.75
N LEU A 95 -13.97 5.43 -11.00
CA LEU A 95 -12.86 4.62 -11.49
C LEU A 95 -13.34 3.26 -12.01
N MET A 96 -14.18 2.57 -11.23
CA MET A 96 -14.69 1.27 -11.59
C MET A 96 -15.49 1.31 -12.89
N ARG A 97 -16.32 2.35 -13.14
CA ARG A 97 -17.05 2.51 -14.41
C ARG A 97 -16.16 2.83 -15.59
N GLN A 98 -15.07 3.57 -15.37
CA GLN A 98 -14.10 3.84 -16.43
C GLN A 98 -13.40 2.56 -16.89
N ILE A 99 -13.22 1.60 -15.99
CA ILE A 99 -12.56 0.32 -16.27
C ILE A 99 -13.59 -0.72 -16.78
N LEU A 100 -14.79 -0.72 -16.20
CA LEU A 100 -15.85 -1.72 -16.42
C LEU A 100 -17.14 -0.97 -16.80
N PRO A 101 -17.31 -0.62 -18.09
CA PRO A 101 -18.53 0.06 -18.55
C PRO A 101 -19.77 -0.83 -18.41
N ASP A 102 -20.94 -0.23 -18.24
CA ASP A 102 -22.18 -0.86 -17.74
C ASP A 102 -22.77 -1.99 -18.63
N ASP A 103 -22.30 -2.18 -19.86
CA ASP A 103 -22.90 -3.10 -20.85
C ASP A 103 -22.13 -4.44 -20.96
N VAL A 104 -22.16 -5.23 -19.89
CA VAL A 104 -21.35 -6.45 -19.77
C VAL A 104 -22.19 -7.72 -19.62
N SER A 105 -21.89 -8.70 -20.49
CA SER A 105 -22.48 -10.04 -20.49
C SER A 105 -22.21 -10.82 -19.18
N GLN A 106 -22.93 -11.93 -18.95
CA GLN A 106 -22.76 -12.73 -17.73
C GLN A 106 -21.33 -13.29 -17.54
N TYR A 107 -20.63 -13.62 -18.63
CA TYR A 107 -19.20 -13.99 -18.60
C TYR A 107 -18.30 -12.84 -18.11
N MET A 108 -18.71 -11.60 -18.37
CA MET A 108 -17.95 -10.43 -17.93
C MET A 108 -18.18 -10.10 -16.45
N LYS A 109 -19.26 -10.57 -15.81
CA LYS A 109 -19.49 -10.40 -14.36
C LYS A 109 -18.45 -11.14 -13.49
N GLU A 110 -17.99 -12.32 -13.93
CA GLU A 110 -16.92 -13.03 -13.23
C GLU A 110 -15.59 -12.29 -13.38
N LYS A 111 -15.29 -11.78 -14.58
CA LYS A 111 -14.12 -10.94 -14.83
C LYS A 111 -14.16 -9.62 -14.06
N GLU A 112 -15.34 -9.03 -13.93
CA GLU A 112 -15.59 -7.79 -13.19
C GLU A 112 -15.19 -7.95 -11.72
N LYS A 113 -15.62 -9.04 -11.08
CA LYS A 113 -15.22 -9.37 -9.71
C LYS A 113 -13.71 -9.53 -9.58
N VAL A 114 -13.07 -10.25 -10.51
CA VAL A 114 -11.61 -10.46 -10.51
C VAL A 114 -10.87 -9.13 -10.64
N ILE A 115 -11.30 -8.25 -11.55
CA ILE A 115 -10.70 -6.94 -11.75
C ILE A 115 -10.89 -6.06 -10.51
N ALA A 116 -12.10 -6.02 -9.96
CA ALA A 116 -12.41 -5.31 -8.72
C ALA A 116 -11.51 -5.79 -7.57
N ASP A 117 -11.33 -7.10 -7.40
CA ASP A 117 -10.47 -7.65 -6.35
C ASP A 117 -9.00 -7.23 -6.50
N LYS A 118 -8.49 -7.13 -7.73
CA LYS A 118 -7.12 -6.66 -8.00
C LYS A 118 -6.97 -5.16 -7.74
N LEU A 119 -7.96 -4.36 -8.13
CA LEU A 119 -7.96 -2.92 -7.83
C LEU A 119 -8.09 -2.65 -6.32
N ILE A 120 -8.88 -3.45 -5.61
CA ILE A 120 -8.99 -3.38 -4.15
C ILE A 120 -7.65 -3.70 -3.50
N ASP A 121 -6.95 -4.76 -3.94
CA ASP A 121 -5.61 -5.08 -3.43
C ASP A 121 -4.68 -3.88 -3.55
N ALA A 122 -4.63 -3.31 -4.76
CA ALA A 122 -3.77 -2.19 -5.08
C ALA A 122 -4.12 -0.96 -4.21
N TRP A 123 -5.40 -0.60 -4.15
CA TRP A 123 -5.87 0.53 -3.35
C TRP A 123 -5.58 0.39 -1.85
N MET A 124 -5.74 -0.83 -1.30
CA MET A 124 -5.44 -1.11 0.11
C MET A 124 -3.95 -0.96 0.44
N TYR A 125 -3.07 -1.21 -0.54
CA TYR A 125 -1.62 -1.03 -0.41
C TYR A 125 -1.13 0.38 -0.79
N GLY A 126 -2.02 1.20 -1.33
CA GLY A 126 -1.79 2.59 -1.70
C GLY A 126 -1.34 3.50 -0.56
N SER A 127 -0.60 4.56 -0.91
CA SER A 127 -0.31 5.64 0.02
C SER A 127 -1.60 6.33 0.49
N GLY A 128 -1.53 6.97 1.65
CA GLY A 128 -2.68 7.43 2.43
C GLY A 128 -3.58 8.48 1.76
N LEU A 129 -3.38 8.86 0.50
CA LEU A 129 -4.34 9.63 -0.30
C LEU A 129 -5.58 8.81 -0.72
N SER A 130 -5.58 7.50 -0.40
CA SER A 130 -6.65 6.55 -0.68
C SER A 130 -8.02 6.93 -0.07
N TYR A 131 -8.09 7.75 0.99
CA TYR A 131 -9.38 8.19 1.55
C TYR A 131 -10.21 9.00 0.56
N ASN A 132 -9.57 9.68 -0.40
CA ASN A 132 -10.28 10.42 -1.45
C ASN A 132 -11.09 9.50 -2.36
N MET A 133 -10.73 8.21 -2.43
CA MET A 133 -11.44 7.28 -3.30
C MET A 133 -12.89 7.05 -2.89
N LEU A 134 -13.19 7.23 -1.60
CA LEU A 134 -14.54 7.09 -1.09
C LEU A 134 -15.25 8.44 -0.93
N THR A 135 -14.53 9.55 -1.07
CA THR A 135 -15.08 10.91 -0.95
C THR A 135 -16.12 11.20 -2.05
N PRO A 136 -17.26 11.81 -1.70
CA PRO A 136 -18.26 12.23 -2.68
C PRO A 136 -17.68 13.18 -3.74
N ARG A 137 -18.09 13.03 -5.00
CA ARG A 137 -17.60 13.87 -6.12
C ARG A 137 -17.67 15.37 -5.84
N LYS A 138 -18.73 15.82 -5.15
CA LYS A 138 -19.02 17.25 -4.89
C LYS A 138 -18.12 17.90 -3.83
N SER A 139 -17.52 17.13 -2.92
CA SER A 139 -16.65 17.69 -1.85
C SER A 139 -15.18 17.83 -2.28
N ILE A 140 -14.80 17.26 -3.42
CA ILE A 140 -13.43 17.30 -3.95
C ILE A 140 -13.14 18.67 -4.61
N ASP A 141 -14.15 19.30 -5.24
CA ASP A 141 -13.95 20.54 -6.01
C ASP A 141 -13.54 21.74 -5.13
N SER A 142 -13.97 21.81 -3.87
CA SER A 142 -13.73 23.00 -3.01
C SER A 142 -12.56 22.83 -2.03
N GLU A 143 -12.29 21.62 -1.54
CA GLU A 143 -11.34 21.40 -0.46
C GLU A 143 -10.02 20.80 -0.94
N TYR A 144 -10.05 19.92 -1.93
CA TYR A 144 -8.83 19.33 -2.52
C TYR A 144 -7.99 20.36 -3.28
N ALA A 145 -8.65 21.32 -3.95
CA ALA A 145 -8.01 22.49 -4.55
C ALA A 145 -7.31 23.39 -3.51
N ARG A 146 -7.70 23.30 -2.23
CA ARG A 146 -7.19 24.12 -1.13
C ARG A 146 -6.03 23.46 -0.38
N THR A 147 -6.04 22.14 -0.23
CA THR A 147 -5.08 21.41 0.63
C THR A 147 -3.79 21.01 -0.11
N ILE A 148 -3.84 20.82 -1.43
CA ILE A 148 -2.67 20.41 -2.22
C ILE A 148 -2.45 21.43 -3.35
N GLY A 149 -1.93 22.60 -2.99
CA GLY A 149 -1.45 23.62 -3.94
C GLY A 149 -0.18 23.21 -4.71
N ARG A 150 0.06 21.91 -4.92
CA ARG A 150 1.18 21.41 -5.73
C ARG A 150 0.63 20.96 -7.07
N SER A 151 1.16 21.46 -8.17
CA SER A 151 0.89 20.91 -9.49
C SER A 151 1.18 19.40 -9.52
N CYS A 152 0.32 18.63 -10.17
CA CYS A 152 0.58 17.27 -10.64
C CYS A 152 1.96 17.26 -11.30
N GLU A 153 2.87 16.46 -10.75
CA GLU A 153 4.27 16.40 -11.18
C GLU A 153 4.38 15.91 -12.64
N THR A 154 3.41 15.13 -13.11
CA THR A 154 3.39 14.55 -14.46
C THR A 154 2.90 15.53 -15.54
N CYS A 155 1.98 16.45 -15.21
CA CYS A 155 1.40 17.34 -16.23
C CYS A 155 1.40 18.83 -15.85
N GLY A 156 2.00 19.22 -14.73
CA GLY A 156 2.11 20.61 -14.27
C GLY A 156 0.79 21.28 -13.85
N LYS A 157 -0.35 20.58 -13.89
CA LYS A 157 -1.67 21.13 -13.56
C LYS A 157 -2.04 20.87 -12.11
N PHE A 158 -2.90 21.68 -11.50
CA PHE A 158 -3.36 21.41 -10.12
C PHE A 158 -4.01 20.02 -10.00
N PRO A 159 -3.81 19.28 -8.89
CA PRO A 159 -4.16 17.86 -8.77
C PRO A 159 -5.66 17.66 -8.97
N GLY A 160 -6.49 18.55 -8.40
CA GLY A 160 -7.94 18.52 -8.56
C GLY A 160 -8.43 18.52 -10.02
N SER A 161 -7.66 19.09 -10.96
CA SER A 161 -7.99 19.04 -12.39
C SER A 161 -7.68 17.69 -13.06
N CYS A 162 -6.72 16.93 -12.53
CA CYS A 162 -6.26 15.66 -13.10
C CYS A 162 -7.19 14.50 -12.72
N TYR A 163 -7.70 14.49 -11.48
CA TYR A 163 -8.62 13.46 -11.00
C TYR A 163 -9.94 13.41 -11.77
N LEU A 164 -10.40 14.56 -12.28
CA LEU A 164 -11.75 14.72 -12.86
C LEU A 164 -11.79 14.72 -14.40
N ARG A 165 -10.67 14.99 -15.08
CA ARG A 165 -10.68 15.26 -16.54
C ARG A 165 -10.31 14.09 -17.45
N ASN A 166 -10.08 12.87 -16.95
CA ASN A 166 -9.51 11.78 -17.76
C ASN A 166 -8.16 12.15 -18.40
N ASP A 167 -7.44 13.12 -17.82
CA ASP A 167 -6.09 13.46 -18.27
C ASP A 167 -5.12 12.31 -17.89
N HIS A 168 -3.97 12.24 -18.56
CA HIS A 168 -3.02 11.10 -18.59
C HIS A 168 -2.58 10.53 -17.22
N CYS A 169 -2.80 11.25 -16.12
CA CYS A 169 -2.29 10.93 -14.78
C CYS A 169 -3.29 10.10 -13.93
N GLY A 170 -4.49 9.82 -14.45
CA GLY A 170 -5.53 9.12 -13.68
C GLY A 170 -6.69 8.58 -14.51
N ASN A 171 -6.49 8.21 -15.78
CA ASN A 171 -7.53 7.53 -16.54
C ASN A 171 -7.71 6.07 -16.03
N GLY A 172 -8.86 5.47 -16.34
CA GLY A 172 -9.16 4.09 -15.91
C GLY A 172 -8.12 3.07 -16.37
N SER A 173 -7.51 3.26 -17.54
CA SER A 173 -6.51 2.32 -18.09
C SER A 173 -5.24 2.26 -17.24
N SER A 174 -4.64 3.42 -16.93
CA SER A 174 -3.41 3.44 -16.12
C SER A 174 -3.65 2.94 -14.69
N CYS A 175 -4.83 3.19 -14.14
CA CYS A 175 -5.23 2.64 -12.85
C CYS A 175 -5.44 1.11 -12.91
N LEU A 176 -6.01 0.60 -14.01
CA LEU A 176 -6.12 -0.83 -14.25
C LEU A 176 -4.74 -1.45 -14.33
N GLU A 177 -3.85 -0.93 -15.18
CA GLU A 177 -2.49 -1.44 -15.38
C GLU A 177 -1.70 -1.48 -14.07
N ALA A 178 -1.63 -0.35 -13.36
CA ALA A 178 -0.97 -0.27 -12.05
C ALA A 178 -1.61 -1.20 -11.03
N GLY A 179 -2.95 -1.31 -11.04
CA GLY A 179 -3.69 -2.19 -10.13
C GLY A 179 -3.43 -3.68 -10.39
N LEU A 180 -3.35 -4.08 -11.66
CA LEU A 180 -3.02 -5.45 -12.06
C LEU A 180 -1.60 -5.83 -11.63
N LEU A 181 -0.61 -4.96 -11.91
CA LEU A 181 0.78 -5.17 -11.49
C LEU A 181 0.91 -5.24 -9.97
N ALA A 182 0.35 -4.25 -9.26
CA ALA A 182 0.40 -4.20 -7.81
C ALA A 182 -0.29 -5.42 -7.17
N SER A 183 -1.45 -5.85 -7.67
CA SER A 183 -2.13 -7.04 -7.16
C SER A 183 -1.29 -8.31 -7.36
N ALA A 184 -0.65 -8.49 -8.51
CA ALA A 184 0.25 -9.64 -8.74
C ALA A 184 1.40 -9.66 -7.72
N VAL A 185 2.02 -8.51 -7.48
CA VAL A 185 3.06 -8.32 -6.44
C VAL A 185 2.52 -8.65 -5.03
N ILE A 186 1.37 -8.08 -4.66
CA ILE A 186 0.71 -8.25 -3.36
C ILE A 186 0.35 -9.72 -3.12
N ARG A 187 -0.01 -10.45 -4.17
CA ARG A 187 -0.35 -11.88 -4.07
C ARG A 187 0.86 -12.80 -4.19
N GLY A 188 2.05 -12.28 -4.50
CA GLY A 188 3.22 -13.11 -4.78
C GLY A 188 3.07 -13.93 -6.07
N ASP A 189 2.24 -13.47 -7.02
CA ASP A 189 1.97 -14.16 -8.27
C ASP A 189 3.01 -13.75 -9.34
N ALA A 190 4.19 -14.35 -9.24
CA ALA A 190 5.31 -14.12 -10.17
C ALA A 190 4.95 -14.48 -11.62
N VAL A 191 4.06 -15.46 -11.84
CA VAL A 191 3.64 -15.87 -13.19
C VAL A 191 2.75 -14.81 -13.83
N ALA A 192 1.75 -14.30 -13.10
CA ALA A 192 0.93 -13.21 -13.58
C ALA A 192 1.75 -11.94 -13.80
N LEU A 193 2.68 -11.64 -12.91
CA LEU A 193 3.55 -10.47 -13.03
C LEU A 193 4.42 -10.52 -14.28
N LYS A 194 5.10 -11.66 -14.54
CA LYS A 194 5.88 -11.85 -15.78
C LYS A 194 5.03 -11.66 -17.04
N ARG A 195 3.79 -12.18 -17.05
CA ARG A 195 2.88 -12.00 -18.19
C ARG A 195 2.50 -10.54 -18.40
N LEU A 196 2.25 -9.78 -17.33
CA LEU A 196 1.92 -8.36 -17.39
C LEU A 196 3.10 -7.53 -17.92
N ILE A 197 4.31 -7.83 -17.46
CA ILE A 197 5.54 -7.18 -17.97
C ILE A 197 5.76 -7.52 -19.44
N TYR A 198 5.58 -8.79 -19.84
CA TYR A 198 5.75 -9.25 -21.22
C TYR A 198 4.84 -8.52 -22.22
N ILE A 199 3.61 -8.17 -21.82
CA ILE A 199 2.70 -7.38 -22.66
C ILE A 199 2.97 -5.86 -22.58
N GLY A 200 4.06 -5.44 -21.93
CA GLY A 200 4.54 -4.07 -21.94
C GLY A 200 4.01 -3.15 -20.83
N LEU A 201 3.42 -3.68 -19.76
CA LEU A 201 2.98 -2.83 -18.63
C LEU A 201 4.20 -2.30 -17.87
N ASP A 202 4.21 -0.98 -17.62
CA ASP A 202 5.29 -0.25 -16.95
C ASP A 202 5.28 -0.45 -15.42
N LEU A 203 6.33 -1.06 -14.88
CA LEU A 203 6.52 -1.27 -13.43
C LEU A 203 6.77 0.02 -12.63
N GLY A 204 7.32 1.04 -13.29
CA GLY A 204 7.66 2.33 -12.71
C GLY A 204 6.51 3.34 -12.71
N MET A 205 5.38 3.00 -13.33
CA MET A 205 4.25 3.92 -13.42
C MET A 205 3.67 4.29 -12.05
N TYR A 206 3.55 5.60 -11.79
CA TYR A 206 2.85 6.08 -10.62
C TYR A 206 1.36 6.25 -10.92
N CYS A 207 0.52 5.59 -10.12
CA CYS A 207 -0.92 5.75 -10.18
C CYS A 207 -1.38 6.67 -9.04
N GLU A 208 -1.82 7.88 -9.37
CA GLU A 208 -2.24 8.88 -8.39
C GLU A 208 -3.48 8.43 -7.59
N ARG A 209 -4.49 7.88 -8.29
CA ARG A 209 -5.76 7.42 -7.68
C ARG A 209 -5.58 6.24 -6.73
N LEU A 210 -4.65 5.33 -7.05
CA LEU A 210 -4.28 4.23 -6.16
C LEU A 210 -3.15 4.62 -5.20
N GLY A 211 -2.53 5.78 -5.38
CA GLY A 211 -1.45 6.31 -4.56
C GLY A 211 -0.22 5.41 -4.50
N LEU A 212 0.12 4.70 -5.59
CA LEU A 212 1.19 3.70 -5.58
C LEU A 212 1.99 3.63 -6.88
N THR A 213 3.17 3.02 -6.77
CA THR A 213 4.01 2.55 -7.88
C THR A 213 4.22 1.04 -7.69
N PRO A 214 3.93 0.18 -8.69
CA PRO A 214 4.04 -1.28 -8.53
C PRO A 214 5.41 -1.78 -8.05
N ILE A 215 6.51 -1.27 -8.62
CA ILE A 215 7.86 -1.65 -8.20
C ILE A 215 8.12 -1.35 -6.71
N PHE A 216 7.57 -0.24 -6.21
CA PHE A 216 7.71 0.13 -4.80
C PHE A 216 6.90 -0.80 -3.88
N VAL A 217 5.74 -1.26 -4.33
CA VAL A 217 4.96 -2.28 -3.61
C VAL A 217 5.78 -3.57 -3.49
N ALA A 218 6.53 -3.93 -4.52
CA ALA A 218 7.38 -5.13 -4.51
C ALA A 218 8.54 -5.00 -3.54
N PHE A 219 9.28 -3.88 -3.56
CA PHE A 219 10.33 -3.62 -2.59
C PHE A 219 9.79 -3.58 -1.15
N LYS A 220 8.64 -2.94 -0.92
CA LYS A 220 7.99 -2.95 0.41
C LYS A 220 7.59 -4.34 0.89
N ARG A 221 7.21 -5.22 -0.04
CA ARG A 221 6.89 -6.62 0.26
C ARG A 221 8.14 -7.43 0.57
N GLY A 222 9.28 -7.11 -0.06
CA GLY A 222 10.55 -7.81 0.13
C GLY A 222 10.47 -9.28 -0.30
N ASN A 223 9.64 -9.60 -1.29
CA ASN A 223 9.54 -10.95 -1.83
C ASN A 223 10.58 -11.09 -2.96
N GLU A 224 11.67 -11.80 -2.68
CA GLU A 224 12.78 -11.98 -3.61
C GLU A 224 12.34 -12.61 -4.93
N ALA A 225 11.50 -13.64 -4.91
CA ALA A 225 10.99 -14.26 -6.14
C ALA A 225 10.19 -13.30 -7.03
N ILE A 226 9.54 -12.29 -6.44
CA ILE A 226 8.86 -11.22 -7.19
C ILE A 226 9.88 -10.24 -7.76
N LEU A 227 10.86 -9.83 -6.96
CA LEU A 227 11.90 -8.90 -7.38
C LEU A 227 12.80 -9.48 -8.48
N GLU A 228 13.12 -10.77 -8.40
CA GLU A 228 13.81 -11.54 -9.44
C GLU A 228 13.05 -11.53 -10.77
N THR A 229 11.71 -11.39 -10.77
CA THR A 229 10.98 -11.27 -12.04
C THR A 229 11.23 -9.96 -12.78
N PHE A 230 11.78 -8.96 -12.09
CA PHE A 230 12.13 -7.67 -12.68
C PHE A 230 13.54 -7.70 -13.26
N ILE A 231 14.45 -8.47 -12.65
CA ILE A 231 15.82 -8.61 -13.11
C ILE A 231 15.82 -9.18 -14.53
N GLY A 232 16.55 -8.52 -15.44
CA GLY A 232 16.65 -8.90 -16.84
C GLY A 232 15.48 -8.45 -17.74
N THR A 233 14.54 -7.67 -17.20
CA THR A 233 13.53 -7.00 -18.04
C THR A 233 14.11 -5.71 -18.63
N GLU A 234 13.73 -5.35 -19.86
CA GLU A 234 14.20 -4.10 -20.50
C GLU A 234 13.84 -2.86 -19.65
N GLN A 235 12.63 -2.84 -19.07
CA GLN A 235 12.18 -1.79 -18.16
C GLN A 235 13.05 -1.64 -16.91
N TYR A 236 13.66 -2.74 -16.44
CA TYR A 236 14.58 -2.67 -15.33
C TYR A 236 15.89 -1.99 -15.75
N ASN A 237 16.41 -2.32 -16.94
CA ASN A 237 17.67 -1.81 -17.46
C ASN A 237 17.61 -0.31 -17.86
N ASP A 238 16.42 0.20 -18.17
CA ASP A 238 16.23 1.61 -18.56
C ASP A 238 16.31 2.61 -17.40
N GLY A 239 16.69 2.17 -16.18
CA GLY A 239 17.02 3.08 -15.08
C GLY A 239 15.80 3.75 -14.43
N VAL A 240 14.62 3.13 -14.49
CA VAL A 240 13.38 3.71 -13.95
C VAL A 240 13.43 3.76 -12.42
N CYS A 241 13.98 4.85 -11.88
CA CYS A 241 13.81 5.27 -10.49
C CYS A 241 12.75 6.39 -10.46
N PRO A 242 11.46 6.09 -10.23
CA PRO A 242 10.39 7.08 -10.39
C PRO A 242 10.34 8.16 -9.29
N TRP A 243 11.33 8.19 -8.38
CA TRP A 243 11.40 9.20 -7.32
C TRP A 243 12.84 9.68 -7.08
N GLY A 244 13.19 10.82 -7.68
CA GLY A 244 14.45 11.54 -7.46
C GLY A 244 14.51 12.23 -6.09
N GLY A 245 14.51 11.47 -5.00
CA GLY A 245 14.63 12.01 -3.65
C GLY A 245 15.29 11.03 -2.68
N SER A 246 16.49 11.39 -2.20
CA SER A 246 17.35 10.58 -1.33
C SER A 246 16.67 10.09 -0.03
N SER A 247 15.68 10.82 0.51
CA SER A 247 15.03 10.47 1.78
C SER A 247 14.04 9.30 1.69
N LYS A 248 13.28 9.16 0.60
CA LYS A 248 12.36 8.03 0.40
C LYS A 248 13.12 6.73 0.10
N LEU A 249 14.26 6.85 -0.58
CA LEU A 249 15.13 5.72 -0.91
C LEU A 249 15.75 5.09 0.33
N ARG A 250 16.21 5.90 1.31
CA ARG A 250 16.74 5.41 2.59
C ARG A 250 15.71 4.63 3.41
N ILE A 251 14.45 5.07 3.41
CA ILE A 251 13.36 4.33 4.07
C ILE A 251 13.15 2.97 3.41
N LEU A 252 13.23 2.90 2.08
CA LEU A 252 13.08 1.65 1.34
C LEU A 252 14.19 0.65 1.66
N LEU A 253 15.44 1.10 1.67
CA LEU A 253 16.59 0.31 2.13
C LEU A 253 16.35 -0.24 3.54
N GLY A 254 15.87 0.60 4.46
CA GLY A 254 15.45 0.19 5.79
C GLY A 254 14.43 -0.95 5.79
N ILE A 255 13.42 -0.86 4.93
CA ILE A 255 12.37 -1.89 4.82
C ILE A 255 12.96 -3.19 4.26
N LEU A 256 13.80 -3.13 3.22
CA LEU A 256 14.44 -4.29 2.60
C LEU A 256 15.37 -4.99 3.58
N ALA A 257 16.19 -4.23 4.30
CA ALA A 257 17.10 -4.74 5.31
C ALA A 257 16.35 -5.38 6.49
N HIS A 258 15.28 -4.74 6.98
CA HIS A 258 14.39 -5.31 8.00
C HIS A 258 13.80 -6.66 7.59
N ARG A 259 13.41 -6.78 6.31
CA ARG A 259 12.83 -8.00 5.73
C ARG A 259 13.87 -9.07 5.44
N GLY A 260 15.14 -8.67 5.34
CA GLY A 260 16.24 -9.52 4.89
C GLY A 260 16.17 -9.88 3.42
N CYS A 261 15.83 -8.91 2.58
CA CYS A 261 15.69 -9.07 1.14
C CYS A 261 17.00 -8.66 0.45
N LYS A 262 17.89 -9.62 0.18
CA LYS A 262 19.22 -9.38 -0.43
C LYS A 262 19.07 -8.93 -1.88
N VAL A 263 18.23 -9.62 -2.65
CA VAL A 263 17.93 -9.28 -4.04
C VAL A 263 17.42 -7.84 -4.16
N GLY A 264 16.58 -7.39 -3.22
CA GLY A 264 16.09 -6.02 -3.23
C GLY A 264 17.16 -4.99 -2.92
N LEU A 265 18.12 -5.31 -2.03
CA LEU A 265 19.27 -4.44 -1.73
C LEU A 265 20.22 -4.35 -2.93
N GLU A 266 20.49 -5.46 -3.60
CA GLU A 266 21.26 -5.52 -4.85
C GLU A 266 20.63 -4.66 -5.93
N MET A 267 19.34 -4.89 -6.19
CA MET A 267 18.62 -4.13 -7.21
C MET A 267 18.60 -2.64 -6.91
N TRP A 268 18.43 -2.27 -5.64
CA TRP A 268 18.51 -0.86 -5.25
C TRP A 268 19.91 -0.30 -5.50
N MET A 269 20.96 -1.07 -5.18
CA MET A 269 22.35 -0.66 -5.41
C MET A 269 22.66 -0.49 -6.89
N ASP A 270 22.29 -1.45 -7.74
CA ASP A 270 22.49 -1.38 -9.19
C ASP A 270 21.89 -0.08 -9.78
N TYR A 271 20.69 0.28 -9.34
CA TYR A 271 20.02 1.50 -9.81
C TYR A 271 20.67 2.80 -9.37
N ASN A 272 21.25 2.82 -8.18
CA ASN A 272 21.79 4.03 -7.59
C ASN A 272 23.33 4.06 -7.65
N ILE A 273 23.94 3.07 -8.33
CA ILE A 273 25.39 2.87 -8.41
C ILE A 273 26.08 4.10 -9.02
N SER A 274 25.50 4.72 -10.04
CA SER A 274 26.08 5.90 -10.67
C SER A 274 26.00 7.16 -9.80
N GLU A 275 25.05 7.23 -8.87
CA GLU A 275 24.87 8.39 -7.98
C GLU A 275 25.62 8.24 -6.65
N ILE A 276 25.97 7.01 -6.25
CA ILE A 276 26.49 6.70 -4.92
C ILE A 276 28.00 6.47 -4.89
N TRP A 277 28.62 5.98 -5.97
CA TRP A 277 30.01 5.50 -5.90
C TRP A 277 31.07 6.60 -5.98
N ASP A 278 30.68 7.83 -6.35
CA ASP A 278 31.51 9.03 -6.18
C ASP A 278 31.44 9.61 -4.75
N LEU A 279 30.66 8.98 -3.85
CA LEU A 279 30.47 9.46 -2.49
C LEU A 279 31.55 8.90 -1.55
N SER A 280 31.97 9.70 -0.57
CA SER A 280 32.86 9.25 0.50
C SER A 280 32.21 8.11 1.31
N PRO A 281 33.00 7.23 1.97
CA PRO A 281 32.47 6.15 2.82
C PRO A 281 31.43 6.64 3.84
N ASP A 282 31.63 7.81 4.45
CA ASP A 282 30.69 8.45 5.37
C ASP A 282 29.35 8.84 4.70
N ARG A 283 29.36 9.24 3.44
CA ARG A 283 28.13 9.49 2.67
C ARG A 283 27.42 8.20 2.28
N ILE A 284 28.15 7.14 1.93
CA ILE A 284 27.57 5.83 1.65
C ILE A 284 26.93 5.27 2.94
N PHE A 285 27.62 5.36 4.08
CA PHE A 285 27.07 4.99 5.38
C PHE A 285 25.79 5.78 5.67
N ARG A 286 25.76 7.09 5.47
CA ARG A 286 24.51 7.88 5.64
C ARG A 286 23.36 7.46 4.71
N CYS A 287 23.63 6.81 3.58
CA CYS A 287 22.56 6.22 2.77
C CYS A 287 22.06 4.89 3.36
N PHE A 288 22.95 4.11 3.98
CA PHE A 288 22.67 2.79 4.53
C PHE A 288 22.38 2.76 6.04
N ASP A 289 22.51 3.87 6.76
CA ASP A 289 22.33 3.94 8.22
C ASP A 289 20.97 3.39 8.68
N ILE A 290 19.89 3.73 7.96
CA ILE A 290 18.55 3.19 8.22
C ILE A 290 18.53 1.69 7.93
N ALA A 291 19.21 1.22 6.89
CA ALA A 291 19.32 -0.21 6.56
C ALA A 291 20.01 -0.99 7.68
N PHE A 292 21.17 -0.51 8.14
CA PHE A 292 21.91 -1.08 9.27
C PHE A 292 21.05 -1.15 10.53
N ARG A 293 20.47 -0.03 10.97
CA ARG A 293 19.60 0.00 12.16
C ARG A 293 18.42 -0.96 12.04
N ARG A 294 17.79 -1.04 10.86
CA ARG A 294 16.62 -1.88 10.63
C ARG A 294 16.92 -3.37 10.52
N ALA A 295 18.06 -3.75 9.93
CA ALA A 295 18.54 -5.12 9.95
C ALA A 295 18.95 -5.53 11.37
N ALA A 296 19.68 -4.67 12.08
CA ALA A 296 20.16 -4.90 13.42
C ALA A 296 19.01 -5.13 14.42
N THR A 297 18.02 -4.23 14.43
CA THR A 297 16.79 -4.34 15.24
C THR A 297 15.86 -5.49 14.82
N ALA A 298 16.09 -6.08 13.65
CA ALA A 298 15.37 -7.26 13.18
C ALA A 298 16.14 -8.58 13.40
N GLY A 299 17.36 -8.52 13.95
CA GLY A 299 18.20 -9.70 14.14
C GLY A 299 18.77 -10.28 12.83
N LYS A 300 18.84 -9.48 11.76
CA LYS A 300 19.29 -9.91 10.42
C LYS A 300 20.81 -9.77 10.26
N VAL A 301 21.56 -10.61 10.98
CA VAL A 301 23.03 -10.59 10.99
C VAL A 301 23.62 -10.79 9.60
N ASP A 302 23.08 -11.74 8.84
CA ASP A 302 23.50 -12.04 7.47
C ASP A 302 23.29 -10.88 6.49
N ILE A 303 22.39 -9.95 6.81
CA ILE A 303 22.12 -8.74 6.03
C ILE A 303 23.06 -7.62 6.44
N LEU A 304 23.46 -7.54 7.72
CA LEU A 304 24.46 -6.59 8.18
C LEU A 304 25.80 -6.86 7.51
N GLU A 305 26.28 -8.11 7.59
CA GLU A 305 27.50 -8.56 6.93
C GLU A 305 27.43 -8.29 5.42
N TYR A 306 26.29 -8.62 4.81
CA TYR A 306 26.08 -8.38 3.39
C TYR A 306 26.13 -6.90 3.01
N ILE A 307 25.57 -5.98 3.80
CA ILE A 307 25.64 -4.55 3.53
C ILE A 307 27.09 -4.03 3.73
N GLU A 308 27.81 -4.50 4.75
CA GLU A 308 29.23 -4.14 4.95
C GLU A 308 30.08 -4.56 3.74
N GLU A 309 29.89 -5.78 3.24
CA GLU A 309 30.55 -6.29 2.03
C GLU A 309 30.15 -5.49 0.78
N LEU A 310 28.84 -5.31 0.56
CA LEU A 310 28.29 -4.65 -0.62
C LEU A 310 28.74 -3.19 -0.73
N CYS A 311 28.84 -2.49 0.39
CA CYS A 311 29.27 -1.09 0.42
C CYS A 311 30.80 -0.94 0.59
N ASN A 312 31.52 -2.03 0.88
CA ASN A 312 32.92 -1.99 1.31
C ASN A 312 33.15 -1.01 2.47
N ILE A 313 32.26 -1.05 3.46
CA ILE A 313 32.31 -0.19 4.67
C ILE A 313 32.46 -1.09 5.88
N LYS A 314 33.35 -0.69 6.77
CA LYS A 314 33.40 -1.23 8.13
C LYS A 314 32.90 -0.14 9.07
N LEU A 315 31.88 -0.47 9.88
CA LEU A 315 31.35 0.46 10.87
C LEU A 315 32.41 0.79 11.91
N ASP A 316 32.54 2.06 12.26
CA ASP A 316 33.40 2.48 13.36
C ASP A 316 32.73 2.22 14.73
N PRO A 317 33.49 2.21 15.84
CA PRO A 317 32.93 1.93 17.15
C PRO A 317 31.81 2.90 17.59
N GLU A 318 31.84 4.16 17.14
CA GLU A 318 30.80 5.16 17.49
C GLU A 318 29.48 4.84 16.77
N GLN A 319 29.56 4.51 15.48
CA GLN A 319 28.41 4.08 14.67
C GLN A 319 27.79 2.79 15.22
N ILE A 320 28.62 1.83 15.61
CA ILE A 320 28.17 0.59 16.23
C ILE A 320 27.46 0.86 17.55
N LEU A 321 28.05 1.69 18.41
CA LEU A 321 27.46 2.05 19.70
C LEU A 321 26.09 2.73 19.54
N ASP A 322 25.98 3.65 18.56
CA ASP A 322 24.72 4.31 18.22
C ASP A 322 23.63 3.30 17.77
N ILE A 323 23.99 2.32 16.93
CA ILE A 323 23.06 1.26 16.52
C ILE A 323 22.69 0.35 17.71
N LEU A 324 23.65 0.00 18.58
CA LEU A 324 23.42 -0.86 19.74
C LEU A 324 22.40 -0.28 20.73
N TYR A 325 22.33 1.05 20.89
CA TYR A 325 21.29 1.71 21.70
C TYR A 325 19.88 1.38 21.23
N GLU A 326 19.67 1.15 19.92
CA GLU A 326 18.39 0.73 19.36
C GLU A 326 18.19 -0.79 19.41
N VAL A 327 19.26 -1.57 19.30
CA VAL A 327 19.20 -3.05 19.27
C VAL A 327 18.93 -3.63 20.66
N ILE A 328 19.56 -3.11 21.72
CA ILE A 328 19.45 -3.68 23.07
C ILE A 328 17.97 -3.77 23.53
N PRO A 329 17.13 -2.74 23.39
CA PRO A 329 15.71 -2.82 23.75
C PRO A 329 14.91 -3.88 22.98
N THR A 330 15.38 -4.29 21.80
CA THR A 330 14.70 -5.31 20.98
C THR A 330 15.02 -6.75 21.40
N GLY A 331 16.02 -6.95 22.26
CA GLY A 331 16.43 -8.30 22.72
C GLY A 331 17.18 -9.13 21.69
N ASN A 332 17.64 -8.54 20.57
CA ASN A 332 18.38 -9.22 19.53
C ASN A 332 19.87 -9.42 19.92
N VAL A 333 20.13 -10.35 20.85
CA VAL A 333 21.46 -10.62 21.40
C VAL A 333 22.48 -11.05 20.34
N ASN A 334 22.06 -11.75 19.29
CA ASN A 334 22.97 -12.17 18.22
C ASN A 334 23.55 -10.99 17.43
N THR A 335 22.74 -9.95 17.19
CA THR A 335 23.21 -8.70 16.60
C THR A 335 24.21 -8.00 17.51
N ALA A 336 23.93 -7.94 18.82
CA ALA A 336 24.85 -7.33 19.77
C ALA A 336 26.19 -8.09 19.83
N ARG A 337 26.13 -9.44 19.76
CA ARG A 337 27.30 -10.31 19.74
C ARG A 337 28.19 -10.15 18.50
N LEU A 338 27.61 -9.79 17.35
CA LEU A 338 28.38 -9.51 16.13
C LEU A 338 29.44 -8.43 16.38
N TRP A 339 29.14 -7.48 17.27
CA TRP A 339 30.00 -6.33 17.56
C TRP A 339 30.67 -6.37 18.94
N ASP A 340 30.51 -7.46 19.69
CA ASP A 340 31.08 -7.68 21.03
C ASP A 340 32.62 -7.87 20.96
N GLY A 341 33.19 -7.99 19.76
CA GLY A 341 34.63 -8.03 19.52
C GLY A 341 35.35 -6.67 19.60
N LEU A 342 34.66 -5.58 19.91
CA LEU A 342 35.23 -4.22 20.01
C LEU A 342 35.98 -3.96 21.34
N GLU A 343 36.10 -4.96 22.21
CA GLU A 343 36.84 -4.85 23.48
C GLU A 343 38.38 -4.95 23.37
N ASN A 344 38.99 -4.92 22.17
CA ASN A 344 40.45 -4.79 22.05
C ASN A 344 40.85 -3.66 21.08
N PRO A 345 41.11 -2.44 21.59
CA PRO A 345 41.77 -1.37 20.84
C PRO A 345 43.21 -1.74 20.42
#